data_AF-A0A0P7L1W9-F1
#
_entry.id   AF-A0A0P7L1W9-F1
#
_cell.length_a   1.000
_cell.length_b   1.000
_cell.length_c   1.000
_cell.angle_alpha   90.00
_cell.angle_beta   90.00
_cell.angle_gamma   90.00
#
_symmetry.space_group_name_H-M   'P 1'
#
loop_
_entity.id
_entity.type
_entity.pdbx_description
1 polymer ?
#
loop_
_entity_poly.entity_id
_entity_poly.type
_entity_poly.pdbx_seq_one_letter_code
_entity_poly.pdbx_strand_id
1 'polypeptide(L)' 'MTKIYMMTITKGNDEQDYEQKMKEKIFKKKSDLKEYLNKEGYLKESKNQYVKITEDSISVAEIQKIKIK' A
#
# COMPACT_ATOMS: atom_id res chain seq x y z
N MET A 1 22.11 -4.05 -9.82
CA MET A 1 21.07 -3.11 -9.34
C MET A 1 19.66 -3.66 -9.54
N THR A 2 19.25 -4.52 -8.61
CA THR A 2 17.88 -4.99 -8.51
C THR A 2 17.01 -3.88 -7.90
N LYS A 3 15.77 -3.73 -8.36
CA LYS A 3 14.81 -2.78 -7.80
C LYS A 3 13.65 -3.57 -7.21
N ILE A 4 13.18 -3.19 -6.03
CA ILE A 4 11.96 -3.70 -5.43
C ILE A 4 11.03 -2.55 -5.08
N TYR A 5 9.74 -2.86 -4.98
CA TYR A 5 8.69 -1.94 -4.57
C TYR A 5 8.10 -2.46 -3.27
N MET A 6 8.32 -1.73 -2.19
CA MET A 6 7.76 -2.03 -0.88
C MET A 6 6.47 -1.24 -0.72
N MET A 7 5.40 -1.91 -0.30
CA MET A 7 4.11 -1.33 -0.01
C MET A 7 3.81 -1.51 1.47
N THR A 8 3.49 -0.42 2.15
CA THR A 8 3.07 -0.41 3.56
C THR A 8 1.61 0.01 3.61
N ILE A 9 0.76 -0.83 4.19
CA ILE A 9 -0.68 -0.54 4.33
C ILE A 9 -0.98 -0.18 5.78
N THR A 10 -1.61 0.97 5.95
CA THR A 10 -2.09 1.48 7.23
C THR A 10 -3.61 1.56 7.20
N LYS A 11 -4.29 0.93 8.15
CA LYS A 11 -5.76 0.97 8.29
C LYS A 11 -6.14 1.94 9.41
N GLY A 12 -6.99 2.92 9.11
CA GLY A 12 -7.60 3.80 10.11
C GLY A 12 -9.05 3.38 10.39
N ASN A 13 -9.40 3.24 11.66
CA ASN A 13 -10.77 3.12 12.16
C ASN A 13 -11.01 4.26 13.18
N ASP A 14 -12.24 4.79 13.24
CA ASP A 14 -12.66 5.94 14.07
C ASP A 14 -12.63 5.67 15.61
N GLU A 15 -12.63 4.42 16.05
CA GLU A 15 -12.57 4.05 17.47
C GLU A 15 -11.20 3.48 17.85
N GLN A 16 -10.38 4.35 18.46
CA GLN A 16 -9.23 4.09 19.35
C GLN A 16 -8.10 3.11 18.96
N ASP A 17 -6.91 3.51 19.43
CA ASP A 17 -5.70 2.71 19.67
C ASP A 17 -4.97 2.15 18.45
N TYR A 18 -3.98 2.95 18.00
CA TYR A 18 -2.57 2.66 17.68
C TYR A 18 -2.02 1.24 17.42
N GLU A 19 -2.81 0.17 17.43
CA GLU A 19 -2.49 -1.08 16.75
C GLU A 19 -2.82 -0.94 15.24
N GLN A 20 -2.20 0.04 14.59
CA GLN A 20 -2.14 0.11 13.14
C GLN A 20 -1.50 -1.20 12.66
N LYS A 21 -2.30 -2.17 12.22
CA LYS A 21 -1.83 -3.37 11.52
C LYS A 21 -1.14 -2.93 10.22
N MET A 22 0.13 -2.53 10.34
CA MET A 22 1.00 -2.25 9.22
C MET A 22 1.23 -3.58 8.49
N LYS A 23 0.58 -3.73 7.34
CA LYS A 23 0.85 -4.87 6.45
C LYS A 23 1.85 -4.42 5.40
N GLU A 24 2.99 -5.08 5.39
CA GLU A 24 4.03 -4.85 4.38
C GLU A 24 3.96 -5.90 3.28
N LYS A 25 4.13 -5.46 2.02
CA LYS A 25 4.25 -6.34 0.86
C LYS A 25 5.39 -5.87 -0.04
N ILE A 26 6.16 -6.82 -0.57
CA ILE A 26 7.28 -6.54 -1.46
C ILE A 26 6.98 -7.09 -2.85
N PHE A 27 7.17 -6.25 -3.87
CA PHE A 27 6.99 -6.59 -5.27
C PHE A 27 8.31 -6.41 -6.02
N LYS A 28 8.69 -7.41 -6.83
CA LYS A 28 9.91 -7.34 -7.66
C LYS A 28 9.70 -6.44 -8.89
N LYS A 29 8.50 -6.41 -9.46
CA LYS A 29 8.17 -5.56 -10.61
C LYS A 29 7.08 -4.54 -10.27
N LYS A 30 7.10 -3.40 -10.96
CA LYS A 30 6.08 -2.36 -10.82
C LYS A 30 4.72 -2.79 -11.37
N SER A 31 4.72 -3.65 -12.40
CA SER A 31 3.51 -4.24 -12.99
C SER A 31 2.73 -5.01 -11.93
N ASP A 32 3.42 -5.87 -11.18
CA ASP A 32 2.82 -6.77 -10.20
C ASP A 32 2.19 -5.99 -9.04
N LEU A 33 2.87 -4.92 -8.59
CA LEU A 33 2.30 -3.98 -7.62
C LEU A 33 1.00 -3.34 -8.14
N LYS A 34 1.01 -2.84 -9.39
CA LYS A 34 -0.16 -2.18 -9.97
C LYS A 34 -1.34 -3.12 -10.17
N GLU A 35 -1.07 -4.34 -10.62
CA GLU A 35 -2.08 -5.38 -10.79
C GLU A 35 -2.71 -5.72 -9.44
N TYR A 36 -1.90 -5.87 -8.40
CA TYR A 36 -2.38 -6.08 -7.03
C TYR A 36 -3.28 -4.93 -6.56
N LEU A 37 -2.83 -3.67 -6.68
CA LEU A 37 -3.61 -2.50 -6.27
C LEU A 37 -4.96 -2.43 -7.00
N ASN A 38 -4.97 -2.69 -8.31
CA ASN A 38 -6.19 -2.69 -9.11
C ASN A 38 -7.14 -3.81 -8.67
N LYS A 39 -6.63 -5.04 -8.51
CA LYS A 39 -7.41 -6.20 -8.07
C LYS A 39 -8.05 -5.99 -6.70
N GLU A 40 -7.34 -5.32 -5.80
CA GLU A 40 -7.80 -5.08 -4.44
C GLU A 40 -8.70 -3.85 -4.30
N GLY A 41 -8.87 -3.07 -5.38
CA GLY A 41 -9.73 -1.88 -5.40
C GLY A 41 -9.08 -0.64 -4.78
N TYR A 42 -7.74 -0.55 -4.77
CA TYR A 42 -7.04 0.65 -4.33
C TYR A 42 -7.07 1.71 -5.43
N LEU A 43 -7.50 2.92 -5.06
CA LEU A 43 -7.51 4.11 -5.90
C LEU A 43 -6.22 4.89 -5.71
N LYS A 44 -5.69 5.47 -6.78
CA LYS A 44 -4.48 6.28 -6.71
C LYS A 44 -4.82 7.66 -6.15
N GLU A 45 -4.25 7.99 -5.01
CA GLU A 45 -4.41 9.32 -4.40
C GLU A 45 -3.27 10.25 -4.80
N SER A 46 -2.02 9.78 -4.66
CA SER A 46 -0.81 10.56 -4.93
C SER A 46 0.25 9.75 -5.68
N LYS A 47 1.44 10.32 -5.91
CA LYS A 47 2.52 9.67 -6.68
C LYS A 47 2.91 8.29 -6.15
N ASN A 48 2.93 8.16 -4.83
CA ASN A 48 3.37 6.97 -4.10
C ASN A 48 2.33 6.49 -3.08
N GLN A 49 1.10 6.99 -3.14
CA GLN A 49 0.06 6.65 -2.18
C GLN A 49 -1.23 6.25 -2.89
N TYR A 50 -1.85 5.22 -2.35
CA TYR A 50 -3.10 4.64 -2.82
C TYR A 50 -4.03 4.48 -1.64
N VAL A 51 -5.33 4.66 -1.86
CA VAL A 51 -6.35 4.55 -0.81
C VAL A 51 -7.42 3.55 -1.21
N LYS A 52 -7.86 2.76 -0.25
CA LYS A 52 -9.02 1.89 -0.37
C LYS A 52 -10.01 2.29 0.70
N ILE A 53 -11.19 2.71 0.25
CA ILE A 53 -12.28 3.11 1.11
C ILE A 53 -13.29 1.96 1.09
N THR A 54 -13.64 1.49 2.29
CA THR A 54 -14.69 0.50 2.54
C THR A 54 -15.72 1.13 3.47
N GLU A 55 -16.93 0.57 3.55
CA GLU A 55 -18.02 1.11 4.39
C GLU A 55 -17.59 1.37 5.85
N ASP A 56 -16.71 0.53 6.40
CA ASP A 56 -16.28 0.60 7.80
C ASP A 56 -14.84 1.10 8.03
N SER A 57 -14.07 1.40 6.97
CA SER A 57 -12.66 1.78 7.15
C SER A 57 -11.99 2.40 5.94
N ILE A 58 -10.92 3.14 6.21
CA ILE A 58 -10.00 3.66 5.19
C ILE A 58 -8.64 2.96 5.35
N SER A 59 -8.14 2.42 4.25
CA SER A 59 -6.79 1.84 4.17
C SER A 59 -5.92 2.68 3.23
N VAL A 60 -4.77 3.13 3.73
CA VAL A 60 -3.77 3.88 2.96
C VAL A 60 -2.59 2.96 2.67
N ALA A 61 -2.22 2.82 1.40
CA ALA A 61 -1.09 2.06 0.92
C ALA A 61 0.01 2.99 0.38
N GLU A 62 1.15 3.03 1.07
CA GLU A 62 2.32 3.82 0.71
C GLU A 62 3.36 2.98 -0.03
N ILE A 63 3.92 3.50 -1.12
CA ILE A 63 4.82 2.78 -2.01
C ILE A 63 6.22 3.40 -1.96
N GLN A 64 7.20 2.58 -1.58
CA GLN A 64 8.61 2.92 -1.61
C GLN A 64 9.35 2.11 -2.68
N LYS A 65 10.25 2.77 -3.42
CA LYS A 65 11.10 2.13 -4.42
C LYS A 65 12.51 1.98 -3.88
N ILE A 66 12.94 0.75 -3.65
CA ILE A 66 14.24 0.43 -3.06
C ILE A 66 15.15 -0.09 -4.18
N LYS A 67 16.37 0.47 -4.27
CA LYS A 67 17.44 -0.02 -5.16
C LYS A 67 18.41 -0.84 -4.33
N ILE A 68 18.57 -2.11 -4.67
CA ILE A 68 19.54 -3.02 -4.07
C ILE A 68 20.74 -3.08 -5.02
N LYS A 69 21.95 -2.86 -4.51
CA LYS A 69 23.18 -2.84 -5.33
C LYS A 69 23.42 -4.20 -5.97
#